data_AF-A0A377V055-F1
#
_entry.id   AF-A0A377V055-F1
#
_cell.length_a   1.000
_cell.length_b   1.000
_cell.length_c   1.000
_cell.angle_alpha   90.00
_cell.angle_beta   90.00
_cell.angle_gamma   90.00
#
_symmetry.space_group_name_H-M   'P 1'
#
loop_
_entity.id
_entity.type
_entity.pdbx_description
1 polymer ?
#
loop_
_entity_poly.entity_id
_entity_poly.type
_entity_poly.pdbx_seq_one_letter_code
_entity_poly.pdbx_strand_id
1 'polypeptide(L)'
;MTLDKLAISVEGKELALIDGMALDGGSTLTQDGKGVNSQVNYTVNSLKLQGQDMGSGKLTLKVDNVDGQAWHQFSQQYSAQSQALLAKPELAQNPELYQQALTETLFNALPILLKGNPSVTISPLSWRNVKGESTLNLSVLLKDPAQVTAPPQTLADSLDRVVQSLDGKVVIPVDMATEFMTKIAGLEGYQPADAAKLADQQVKGLAAMGQMFRITTMEDKRHQQQSAVRERPGDAERTEKCRCKTLPRCLVWKRLRCRTARAAGRPAAAGRPAAAG
;
A
#
# COMPACT_ATOMS: atom_id res chain seq x y z
N MET A 1 -0.24 -13.91 21.73
CA MET A 1 -1.57 -14.53 21.91
C MET A 1 -2.03 -15.11 20.59
N THR A 2 -2.55 -16.32 20.57
CA THR A 2 -3.08 -16.98 19.36
C THR A 2 -4.48 -17.50 19.63
N LEU A 3 -5.35 -17.43 18.62
CA LEU A 3 -6.68 -18.04 18.64
C LEU A 3 -6.84 -18.87 17.37
N ASP A 4 -7.17 -20.15 17.53
CA ASP A 4 -7.24 -21.06 16.38
C ASP A 4 -8.48 -20.82 15.52
N LYS A 5 -9.63 -20.54 16.14
CA LYS A 5 -10.90 -20.39 15.42
C LYS A 5 -11.88 -19.49 16.18
N LEU A 6 -12.52 -18.57 15.46
CA LEU A 6 -13.64 -17.74 15.95
C LEU A 6 -14.79 -17.80 14.94
N ALA A 7 -15.94 -18.32 15.36
CA ALA A 7 -17.16 -18.37 14.55
C ALA A 7 -18.21 -17.40 15.10
N ILE A 8 -18.79 -16.59 14.20
CA ILE A 8 -19.86 -15.65 14.51
C ILE A 8 -21.11 -16.15 13.79
N SER A 9 -22.17 -16.44 14.56
CA SER A 9 -23.43 -16.97 14.05
C SER A 9 -24.60 -16.12 14.51
N VAL A 10 -25.58 -15.91 13.63
CA VAL A 10 -26.85 -15.26 13.95
C VAL A 10 -27.95 -16.25 13.61
N GLU A 11 -28.87 -16.50 14.56
CA GLU A 11 -29.97 -17.46 14.40
C GLU A 11 -29.51 -18.88 14.00
N GLY A 12 -28.32 -19.29 14.46
CA GLY A 12 -27.74 -20.60 14.14
C GLY A 12 -27.11 -20.72 12.75
N LYS A 13 -27.13 -19.65 11.94
CA LYS A 13 -26.42 -19.56 10.66
C LYS A 13 -25.05 -18.90 10.85
N GLU A 14 -23.99 -19.61 10.48
CA GLU A 14 -22.62 -19.07 10.50
C GLU A 14 -22.50 -17.91 9.49
N LEU A 15 -22.21 -16.71 9.99
CA LEU A 15 -22.06 -15.50 9.18
C LEU A 15 -20.61 -15.21 8.85
N ALA A 16 -19.73 -15.35 9.85
CA ALA A 16 -18.30 -15.12 9.67
C ALA A 16 -17.51 -16.16 10.44
N LEU A 17 -16.43 -16.63 9.81
CA LEU A 17 -15.47 -17.53 10.41
C LEU A 17 -14.08 -16.94 10.24
N ILE A 18 -13.36 -16.82 11.35
CA ILE A 18 -11.97 -16.40 11.36
C ILE A 18 -11.14 -17.58 11.83
N ASP A 19 -10.30 -18.11 10.94
CA ASP A 19 -9.36 -19.18 11.23
C ASP A 19 -7.97 -18.57 11.45
N GLY A 20 -7.34 -18.96 12.56
CA GLY A 20 -5.97 -18.59 12.93
C GLY A 20 -5.76 -17.09 13.07
N MET A 21 -5.96 -16.56 14.27
CA MET A 21 -5.55 -15.21 14.63
C MET A 21 -4.29 -15.25 15.49
N ALA A 22 -3.31 -14.42 15.20
CA ALA A 22 -2.19 -14.19 16.10
C ALA A 22 -1.99 -12.70 16.33
N LEU A 23 -1.86 -12.35 17.61
CA LEU A 23 -1.46 -11.04 18.08
C LEU A 23 -0.14 -11.19 18.84
N ASP A 24 0.87 -10.49 18.34
CA ASP A 24 2.18 -10.37 18.96
C ASP A 24 2.45 -8.88 19.21
N GLY A 25 3.11 -8.56 20.30
CA GLY A 25 3.39 -7.18 20.63
C GLY A 25 4.52 -7.05 21.62
N GLY A 26 5.31 -5.99 21.47
CA GLY A 26 6.45 -5.73 22.30
C GLY A 26 6.77 -4.24 22.35
N SER A 27 7.42 -3.85 23.43
CA SER A 27 7.92 -2.50 23.61
C SER A 27 9.39 -2.54 24.00
N THR A 28 10.17 -1.59 23.49
CA THR A 28 11.58 -1.38 23.83
C THR A 28 11.83 0.07 24.20
N LEU A 29 12.90 0.34 24.93
CA LEU A 29 13.32 1.70 25.22
C LEU A 29 14.22 2.23 24.09
N THR A 30 14.18 3.53 23.85
CA THR A 30 15.15 4.23 23.00
C THR A 30 16.56 4.12 23.60
N GLN A 31 17.59 4.40 22.79
CA GLN A 31 18.99 4.30 23.23
C GLN A 31 19.34 5.18 24.43
N ASP A 32 18.69 6.33 24.57
CA ASP A 32 18.85 7.26 25.69
C ASP A 32 17.95 6.94 26.90
N GLY A 33 17.12 5.90 26.80
CA GLY A 33 16.22 5.42 27.85
C GLY A 33 15.02 6.32 28.14
N LYS A 34 14.82 7.40 27.37
CA LYS A 34 13.75 8.38 27.62
C LYS A 34 12.47 8.10 26.83
N GLY A 35 12.59 7.45 25.69
CA GLY A 35 11.49 7.10 24.81
C GLY A 35 11.12 5.62 24.87
N VAL A 36 9.90 5.32 24.45
CA VAL A 36 9.33 3.99 24.30
C VAL A 36 8.99 3.78 22.83
N ASN A 37 9.49 2.68 22.28
CA ASN A 37 9.07 2.15 20.99
C ASN A 37 8.12 0.99 21.24
N SER A 38 7.03 0.91 20.51
CA SER A 38 6.03 -0.14 20.64
C SER A 38 5.65 -0.69 19.28
N GLN A 39 5.52 -2.00 19.19
CA GLN A 39 5.09 -2.69 17.99
C GLN A 39 3.99 -3.67 18.33
N VAL A 40 2.95 -3.70 17.49
CA VAL A 40 1.87 -4.69 17.52
C VAL A 40 1.76 -5.32 16.15
N ASN A 41 1.89 -6.63 16.09
CA ASN A 41 1.72 -7.47 14.92
C ASN A 41 0.41 -8.25 15.07
N TYR A 42 -0.46 -8.13 14.07
CA TYR A 42 -1.71 -8.86 13.99
C TYR A 42 -1.76 -9.65 12.70
N THR A 43 -2.23 -10.89 12.77
CA THR A 43 -2.38 -11.77 11.60
C THR A 43 -3.70 -12.51 11.68
N VAL A 44 -4.27 -12.78 10.51
CA VAL A 44 -5.46 -13.59 10.30
C VAL A 44 -5.15 -14.54 9.15
N ASN A 45 -5.23 -15.84 9.38
CA ASN A 45 -4.88 -16.86 8.39
C ASN A 45 -5.98 -17.07 7.35
N SER A 46 -7.25 -17.01 7.76
CA SER A 46 -8.39 -17.00 6.84
C SER A 46 -9.58 -16.30 7.47
N LEU A 47 -10.23 -15.45 6.66
CA LEU A 47 -11.56 -14.92 6.93
C LEU A 47 -12.51 -15.56 5.94
N LYS A 48 -13.57 -16.20 6.42
CA LYS A 48 -14.68 -16.67 5.60
C LYS A 48 -15.96 -15.94 5.97
N LEU A 49 -16.75 -15.58 4.98
CA LEU A 49 -18.07 -14.98 5.17
C LEU A 49 -19.11 -15.90 4.51
N GLN A 50 -20.09 -16.36 5.29
CA GLN A 50 -21.09 -17.36 4.86
C GLN A 50 -20.46 -18.56 4.11
N GLY A 51 -19.30 -19.05 4.61
CA GLY A 51 -18.55 -20.15 4.01
C GLY A 51 -17.64 -19.76 2.83
N GLN A 52 -17.70 -18.53 2.34
CA GLN A 52 -16.87 -18.04 1.25
C GLN A 52 -15.55 -17.47 1.77
N ASP A 53 -14.43 -18.00 1.31
CA ASP A 53 -13.10 -17.51 1.70
C ASP A 53 -12.84 -16.11 1.13
N MET A 54 -12.65 -15.14 2.01
CA MET A 54 -12.37 -13.73 1.70
C MET A 54 -10.87 -13.43 1.64
N GLY A 55 -10.03 -14.34 2.14
CA GLY A 55 -8.58 -14.21 2.16
C GLY A 55 -7.99 -14.14 3.56
N SER A 56 -6.74 -13.67 3.61
CA SER A 56 -5.91 -13.60 4.81
C SER A 56 -5.29 -12.22 4.96
N GLY A 57 -4.94 -11.85 6.19
CA GLY A 57 -4.50 -10.50 6.52
C GLY A 57 -3.33 -10.49 7.47
N LYS A 58 -2.48 -9.48 7.35
CA LYS A 58 -1.53 -9.10 8.40
C LYS A 58 -1.46 -7.59 8.52
N LEU A 59 -1.25 -7.12 9.73
CA LEU A 59 -1.12 -5.72 10.08
C LEU A 59 0.02 -5.60 11.09
N THR A 60 1.02 -4.79 10.76
CA THR A 60 2.02 -4.37 11.74
C THR A 60 1.86 -2.88 11.99
N LEU A 61 1.54 -2.53 13.24
CA LEU A 61 1.54 -1.17 13.76
C LEU A 61 2.80 -0.97 14.60
N LYS A 62 3.52 0.11 14.33
CA LYS A 62 4.67 0.57 15.10
C LYS A 62 4.43 2.01 15.54
N VAL A 63 4.81 2.29 16.77
CA VAL A 63 4.83 3.62 17.36
C VAL A 63 6.20 3.80 17.97
N ASP A 64 7.02 4.66 17.38
CA ASP A 64 8.39 4.90 17.81
C ASP A 64 8.51 6.27 18.49
N ASN A 65 9.51 6.38 19.37
CA ASN A 65 9.96 7.63 19.97
C ASN A 65 8.89 8.36 20.79
N VAL A 66 8.05 7.61 21.51
CA VAL A 66 7.10 8.18 22.48
C VAL A 66 7.85 8.51 23.76
N ASP A 67 7.91 9.78 24.15
CA ASP A 67 8.55 10.17 25.40
C ASP A 67 7.83 9.54 26.62
N GLY A 68 8.58 8.87 27.49
CA GLY A 68 8.03 8.12 28.62
C GLY A 68 7.39 9.00 29.69
N GLN A 69 7.92 10.21 29.92
CA GLN A 69 7.31 11.17 30.85
C GLN A 69 6.02 11.75 30.25
N ALA A 70 6.04 12.06 28.95
CA ALA A 70 4.87 12.49 28.21
C ALA A 70 3.77 11.42 28.23
N TRP A 71 4.10 10.15 28.02
CA TRP A 71 3.15 9.04 28.12
C TRP A 71 2.52 8.95 29.51
N HIS A 72 3.34 9.06 30.56
CA HIS A 72 2.85 9.05 31.93
C HIS A 72 1.91 10.24 32.22
N GLN A 73 2.32 11.44 31.83
CA GLN A 73 1.53 12.67 31.99
C GLN A 73 0.21 12.59 31.21
N PHE A 74 0.27 12.14 29.95
CA PHE A 74 -0.90 11.93 29.11
C PHE A 74 -1.89 10.95 29.77
N SER A 75 -1.41 9.80 30.23
CA SER A 75 -2.24 8.77 30.85
C SER A 75 -2.95 9.28 32.10
N GLN A 76 -2.22 9.98 32.99
CA GLN A 76 -2.81 10.59 34.18
C GLN A 76 -3.87 11.63 33.83
N GLN A 77 -3.56 12.54 32.90
CA GLN A 77 -4.46 13.62 32.52
C GLN A 77 -5.71 13.09 31.81
N TYR A 78 -5.56 12.17 30.85
CA TYR A 78 -6.66 11.56 30.12
C TYR A 78 -7.58 10.77 31.07
N SER A 79 -7.02 9.96 31.96
CA SER A 79 -7.81 9.18 32.93
C SER A 79 -8.58 10.09 33.90
N ALA A 80 -7.92 11.13 34.44
CA ALA A 80 -8.58 12.07 35.35
C ALA A 80 -9.72 12.84 34.68
N GLN A 81 -9.50 13.33 33.46
CA GLN A 81 -10.52 14.05 32.70
C GLN A 81 -11.68 13.13 32.27
N SER A 82 -11.38 11.92 31.78
CA SER A 82 -12.41 10.94 31.42
C SER A 82 -13.29 10.55 32.61
N GLN A 83 -12.69 10.36 33.78
CA GLN A 83 -13.44 10.08 35.01
C GLN A 83 -14.33 11.27 35.42
N ALA A 84 -13.84 12.50 35.24
CA ALA A 84 -14.62 13.72 35.50
C ALA A 84 -15.80 13.86 34.53
N LEU A 85 -15.68 13.41 33.27
CA LEU A 85 -16.79 13.38 32.32
C LEU A 85 -17.87 12.39 32.74
N LEU A 86 -17.50 11.22 33.24
CA LEU A 86 -18.44 10.21 33.75
C LEU A 86 -19.22 10.70 34.99
N ALA A 87 -18.63 11.61 35.77
CA ALA A 87 -19.28 12.21 36.93
C ALA A 87 -20.31 13.31 36.58
N LYS A 88 -20.40 13.73 35.30
CA LYS A 88 -21.34 14.77 34.87
C LYS A 88 -22.71 14.17 34.51
N PRO A 89 -23.79 14.47 35.26
CA PRO A 89 -25.13 13.92 35.01
C PRO A 89 -25.69 14.28 33.63
N GLU A 90 -25.25 15.42 33.09
CA GLU A 90 -25.66 15.96 31.79
C GLU A 90 -25.12 15.11 30.62
N LEU A 91 -23.93 14.54 30.77
CA LEU A 91 -23.30 13.69 29.75
C LEU A 91 -23.81 12.25 29.82
N ALA A 92 -24.21 11.78 30.99
CA ALA A 92 -24.80 10.44 31.17
C ALA A 92 -26.14 10.28 30.42
N GLN A 93 -26.86 11.38 30.20
CA GLN A 93 -28.15 11.40 29.51
C GLN A 93 -28.04 11.63 28.01
N ASN A 94 -26.85 12.02 27.51
CA ASN A 94 -26.64 12.30 26.09
C ASN A 94 -25.33 11.65 25.58
N PRO A 95 -25.43 10.48 24.93
CA PRO A 95 -24.28 9.77 24.38
C PRO A 95 -23.47 10.56 23.35
N GLU A 96 -24.09 11.49 22.62
CA GLU A 96 -23.38 12.30 21.62
C GLU A 96 -22.52 13.38 22.29
N LEU A 97 -23.07 14.08 23.29
CA LEU A 97 -22.30 15.07 24.05
C LEU A 97 -21.15 14.42 24.83
N TYR A 98 -21.37 13.20 25.35
CA TYR A 98 -20.31 12.44 25.99
C TYR A 98 -19.17 12.10 25.01
N GLN A 99 -19.49 11.66 23.79
CA GLN A 99 -18.49 11.38 22.76
C GLN A 99 -17.71 12.63 22.34
N GLN A 100 -18.40 13.78 22.19
CA GLN A 100 -17.75 15.06 21.90
C GLN A 100 -16.79 15.44 23.03
N ALA A 101 -17.24 15.38 24.28
CA ALA A 101 -16.41 15.75 25.43
C ALA A 101 -15.20 14.81 25.62
N LEU A 102 -15.36 13.51 25.38
CA LEU A 102 -14.25 12.55 25.36
C LEU A 102 -13.24 12.86 24.25
N THR A 103 -13.76 13.22 23.07
CA THR A 103 -12.93 13.58 21.91
C THR A 103 -12.14 14.85 22.20
N GLU A 104 -12.76 15.87 22.77
CA GLU A 104 -12.09 17.09 23.23
C GLU A 104 -11.03 16.80 24.30
N THR A 105 -11.35 15.93 25.26
CA THR A 105 -10.40 15.48 26.29
C THR A 105 -9.16 14.84 25.67
N LEU A 106 -9.35 13.98 24.67
CA LEU A 106 -8.25 13.39 23.91
C LEU A 106 -7.45 14.47 23.16
N PHE A 107 -8.11 15.37 22.42
CA PHE A 107 -7.42 16.43 21.68
C PHE A 107 -6.64 17.40 22.57
N ASN A 108 -7.12 17.65 23.79
CA ASN A 108 -6.41 18.49 24.77
C ASN A 108 -5.19 17.79 25.37
N ALA A 109 -5.21 16.46 25.50
CA ALA A 109 -4.09 15.68 26.04
C ALA A 109 -3.09 15.26 24.96
N LEU A 110 -3.52 15.15 23.69
CA LEU A 110 -2.70 14.68 22.56
C LEU A 110 -1.37 15.45 22.40
N PRO A 111 -1.29 16.79 22.51
CA PRO A 111 -0.04 17.53 22.39
C PRO A 111 1.06 17.06 23.34
N ILE A 112 0.70 16.47 24.49
CA ILE A 112 1.67 15.94 25.46
C ILE A 112 2.49 14.83 24.80
N LEU A 113 1.84 13.91 24.09
CA LEU A 113 2.48 12.78 23.42
C LEU A 113 3.39 13.21 22.25
N LEU A 114 3.16 14.41 21.70
CA LEU A 114 3.91 14.93 20.56
C LEU A 114 5.27 15.52 20.94
N LYS A 115 5.54 15.77 22.23
CA LYS A 115 6.82 16.32 22.72
C LYS A 115 8.04 15.49 22.31
N GLY A 116 7.85 14.17 22.16
CA GLY A 116 8.91 13.25 21.74
C GLY A 116 9.17 13.26 20.23
N ASN A 117 8.39 13.96 19.41
CA ASN A 117 8.32 13.78 17.96
C ASN A 117 8.13 12.29 17.58
N PRO A 118 7.02 11.67 18.02
CA PRO A 118 6.78 10.26 17.77
C PRO A 118 6.53 10.00 16.28
N SER A 119 6.81 8.78 15.84
CA SER A 119 6.38 8.31 14.53
C SER A 119 5.41 7.14 14.65
N VAL A 120 4.38 7.14 13.81
CA VAL A 120 3.42 6.05 13.69
C VAL A 120 3.57 5.41 12.32
N THR A 121 3.87 4.12 12.28
CA THR A 121 4.07 3.36 11.05
C THR A 121 3.14 2.16 11.00
N ILE A 122 2.36 2.05 9.93
CA ILE A 122 1.61 0.87 9.54
C ILE A 122 2.36 0.24 8.38
N SER A 123 3.12 -0.84 8.63
CA SER A 123 3.88 -1.52 7.57
C SER A 123 4.30 -2.95 7.94
N PRO A 124 3.86 -3.97 7.18
CA PRO A 124 2.80 -3.93 6.17
C PRO A 124 1.41 -4.05 6.82
N LEU A 125 0.42 -3.30 6.33
CA LEU A 125 -0.94 -3.81 6.26
C LEU A 125 -1.07 -4.54 4.93
N SER A 126 -1.41 -5.82 4.93
CA SER A 126 -1.63 -6.57 3.70
C SER A 126 -2.86 -7.45 3.78
N TRP A 127 -3.57 -7.53 2.67
CA TRP A 127 -4.69 -8.44 2.49
C TRP A 127 -4.47 -9.29 1.25
N ARG A 128 -4.53 -10.60 1.38
CA ARG A 128 -4.28 -11.55 0.30
C ARG A 128 -5.51 -12.41 0.03
N ASN A 129 -5.89 -12.52 -1.22
CA ASN A 129 -6.83 -13.53 -1.68
C ASN A 129 -6.21 -14.37 -2.82
N VAL A 130 -7.00 -15.25 -3.43
CA VAL A 130 -6.55 -16.15 -4.51
C VAL A 130 -6.07 -15.44 -5.78
N LYS A 131 -6.39 -14.15 -5.95
CA LYS A 131 -6.03 -13.34 -7.13
C LYS A 131 -4.90 -12.34 -6.87
N GLY A 132 -4.39 -12.24 -5.65
CA GLY A 132 -3.24 -11.39 -5.34
C GLY A 132 -3.23 -10.86 -3.92
N GLU A 133 -2.33 -9.91 -3.67
CA GLU A 133 -2.13 -9.28 -2.36
C GLU A 133 -2.14 -7.76 -2.50
N SER A 134 -3.04 -7.12 -1.75
CA SER A 134 -3.05 -5.69 -1.49
C SER A 134 -2.10 -5.36 -0.35
N THR A 135 -1.39 -4.24 -0.45
CA THR A 135 -0.53 -3.75 0.63
C THR A 135 -0.70 -2.25 0.84
N LEU A 136 -0.81 -1.83 2.09
CA LEU A 136 -0.71 -0.45 2.55
C LEU A 136 0.53 -0.34 3.45
N ASN A 137 1.38 0.63 3.12
CA ASN A 137 2.44 1.11 3.99
C ASN A 137 2.16 2.60 4.26
N LEU A 138 2.03 2.96 5.52
CA LEU A 138 1.82 4.34 5.94
C LEU A 138 2.82 4.66 7.03
N SER A 139 3.51 5.77 6.92
CA SER A 139 4.37 6.31 7.97
C SER A 139 4.02 7.77 8.19
N VAL A 140 3.79 8.14 9.43
CA VAL A 140 3.50 9.52 9.83
C VAL A 140 4.53 9.90 10.88
N LEU A 141 5.34 10.91 10.59
CA LEU A 141 6.21 11.54 11.57
C LEU A 141 5.48 12.74 12.14
N LEU A 142 5.38 12.79 13.46
CA LEU A 142 4.71 13.86 14.17
C LEU A 142 5.74 14.77 14.84
N LYS A 143 5.37 16.03 15.03
CA LYS A 143 6.21 17.03 15.71
C LYS A 143 5.44 17.74 16.81
N ASP A 144 6.20 18.27 17.76
CA ASP A 144 5.66 19.09 18.86
C ASP A 144 5.00 20.38 18.32
N PRO A 145 3.68 20.57 18.52
CA PRO A 145 2.97 21.76 18.08
C PRO A 145 3.46 23.04 18.78
N ALA A 146 4.10 22.95 19.95
CA ALA A 146 4.69 24.10 20.65
C ALA A 146 5.84 24.74 19.86
N GLN A 147 6.42 24.03 18.89
CA GLN A 147 7.46 24.55 18.01
C GLN A 147 6.89 25.44 16.89
N VAL A 148 5.57 25.53 16.73
CA VAL A 148 4.92 26.34 15.69
C VAL A 148 4.16 27.52 16.32
N THR A 149 4.77 28.70 16.27
CA THR A 149 4.29 29.92 16.96
C THR A 149 3.26 30.75 16.19
N ALA A 150 3.13 30.58 14.87
CA ALA A 150 2.06 31.24 14.11
C ALA A 150 0.69 30.72 14.57
N PRO A 151 -0.43 31.45 14.51
CA PRO A 151 -1.78 30.90 14.71
C PRO A 151 -2.33 30.22 13.43
N PRO A 152 -3.08 29.11 13.51
CA PRO A 152 -3.60 28.43 12.32
C PRO A 152 -4.71 29.26 11.70
N GLN A 153 -4.68 29.45 10.39
CA GLN A 153 -5.74 30.17 9.65
C GLN A 153 -6.69 29.18 8.96
N THR A 154 -6.21 27.97 8.66
CA THR A 154 -6.95 26.91 7.98
C THR A 154 -6.78 25.55 8.67
N LEU A 155 -7.65 24.59 8.33
CA LEU A 155 -7.52 23.20 8.80
C LEU A 155 -6.21 22.56 8.32
N ALA A 156 -5.75 22.90 7.10
CA ALA A 156 -4.46 22.44 6.59
C ALA A 156 -3.29 22.92 7.48
N ASP A 157 -3.32 24.20 7.90
CA ASP A 157 -2.31 24.74 8.82
C ASP A 157 -2.33 24.06 10.20
N SER A 158 -3.47 23.50 10.60
CA SER A 158 -3.58 22.77 11.87
C SER A 158 -2.93 21.39 11.79
N LEU A 159 -3.06 20.71 10.63
CA LEU A 159 -2.43 19.43 10.38
C LEU A 159 -0.92 19.59 10.19
N ASP A 160 -0.48 20.62 9.45
CA ASP A 160 0.93 20.92 9.22
C ASP A 160 1.69 21.28 10.50
N ARG A 161 1.02 21.59 11.61
CA ARG A 161 1.66 21.80 12.92
C ARG A 161 2.02 20.52 13.62
N VAL A 162 1.24 19.48 13.38
CA VAL A 162 1.33 18.20 14.09
C VAL A 162 2.05 17.17 13.22
N VAL A 163 1.83 17.21 11.90
CA VAL A 163 2.46 16.32 10.93
C VAL A 163 3.73 16.96 10.41
N GLN A 164 4.86 16.29 10.60
CA GLN A 164 6.14 16.66 10.02
C GLN A 164 6.30 16.04 8.63
N SER A 165 6.00 14.75 8.49
CA SER A 165 5.97 14.06 7.21
C SER A 165 4.90 12.99 7.20
N LEU A 166 4.37 12.71 6.01
CA LEU A 166 3.40 11.66 5.77
C LEU A 166 3.78 10.93 4.48
N ASP A 167 4.14 9.66 4.62
CA ASP A 167 4.57 8.79 3.54
C ASP A 167 3.59 7.62 3.43
N GLY A 168 2.78 7.62 2.37
CA GLY A 168 1.80 6.59 2.09
C GLY A 168 2.08 5.88 0.78
N LYS A 169 2.12 4.55 0.79
CA LYS A 169 2.16 3.71 -0.41
C LYS A 169 1.10 2.63 -0.33
N VAL A 170 0.18 2.66 -1.28
CA VAL A 170 -0.86 1.64 -1.46
C VAL A 170 -0.64 0.92 -2.78
N VAL A 171 -0.68 -0.41 -2.75
CA VAL A 171 -0.64 -1.25 -3.95
C VAL A 171 -1.85 -2.16 -3.89
N ILE A 172 -2.73 -2.03 -4.88
CA ILE A 172 -3.96 -2.82 -5.00
C ILE A 172 -3.98 -3.45 -6.38
N PRO A 173 -3.75 -4.77 -6.51
CA PRO A 173 -3.95 -5.46 -7.78
C PRO A 173 -5.44 -5.42 -8.17
N VAL A 174 -5.73 -5.05 -9.41
CA VAL A 174 -7.11 -4.97 -9.94
C VAL A 174 -7.82 -6.32 -9.80
N ASP A 175 -7.17 -7.42 -10.20
CA ASP A 175 -7.76 -8.77 -10.10
C ASP A 175 -8.10 -9.17 -8.66
N MET A 176 -7.26 -8.78 -7.70
CA MET A 176 -7.48 -9.03 -6.27
C MET A 176 -8.70 -8.26 -5.77
N ALA A 177 -8.80 -6.97 -6.10
CA ALA A 177 -9.93 -6.13 -5.69
C ALA A 177 -11.24 -6.54 -6.37
N THR A 178 -11.20 -6.86 -7.66
CA THR A 178 -12.35 -7.36 -8.42
C THR A 178 -12.87 -8.66 -7.82
N GLU A 179 -11.98 -9.61 -7.50
CA GLU A 179 -12.37 -10.85 -6.81
C GLU A 179 -13.05 -10.54 -5.49
N PHE A 180 -12.44 -9.73 -4.63
CA PHE A 180 -13.01 -9.38 -3.33
C PHE A 180 -14.42 -8.78 -3.47
N MET A 181 -14.60 -7.79 -4.35
CA MET A 181 -15.90 -7.17 -4.62
C MET A 181 -16.91 -8.16 -5.23
N THR A 182 -16.45 -9.07 -6.09
CA THR A 182 -17.31 -10.13 -6.65
C THR A 182 -17.83 -11.05 -5.55
N LYS A 183 -16.99 -11.40 -4.57
CA LYS A 183 -17.40 -12.21 -3.42
C LYS A 183 -18.44 -11.46 -2.58
N ILE A 184 -18.21 -10.18 -2.28
CA ILE A 184 -19.18 -9.35 -1.55
C ILE A 184 -20.52 -9.26 -2.29
N ALA A 185 -20.52 -8.95 -3.59
CA ALA A 185 -21.75 -8.90 -4.38
C ALA A 185 -22.46 -10.28 -4.45
N GLY A 186 -21.71 -11.37 -4.49
CA GLY A 186 -22.27 -12.72 -4.39
C GLY A 186 -22.99 -12.96 -3.05
N LEU A 187 -22.43 -12.46 -1.95
CA LEU A 187 -23.06 -12.52 -0.62
C LEU A 187 -24.33 -11.65 -0.53
N GLU A 188 -24.42 -10.59 -1.32
CA GLU A 188 -25.62 -9.75 -1.48
C GLU A 188 -26.68 -10.38 -2.41
N GLY A 189 -26.38 -11.51 -3.04
CA GLY A 189 -27.32 -12.27 -3.88
C GLY A 189 -27.20 -12.02 -5.38
N TYR A 190 -26.18 -11.28 -5.84
CA TYR A 190 -25.91 -11.11 -7.27
C TYR A 190 -25.46 -12.41 -7.92
N GLN A 191 -25.86 -12.61 -9.18
CA GLN A 191 -25.35 -13.73 -9.97
C GLN A 191 -23.84 -13.56 -10.23
N PRO A 192 -23.03 -14.64 -10.20
CA PRO A 192 -21.57 -14.54 -10.28
C PRO A 192 -21.04 -13.76 -11.49
N ALA A 193 -21.68 -13.91 -12.65
CA ALA A 193 -21.27 -13.23 -13.88
C ALA A 193 -21.53 -11.72 -13.83
N ASP A 194 -22.68 -11.31 -13.28
CA ASP A 194 -23.05 -9.90 -13.13
C ASP A 194 -22.24 -9.23 -12.02
N ALA A 195 -22.05 -9.93 -10.90
CA ALA A 195 -21.18 -9.51 -9.80
C ALA A 195 -19.75 -9.23 -10.29
N ALA A 196 -19.17 -10.14 -11.07
CA ALA A 196 -17.82 -9.97 -11.61
C ALA A 196 -17.72 -8.78 -12.56
N LYS A 197 -18.71 -8.59 -13.44
CA LYS A 197 -18.75 -7.47 -14.37
C LYS A 197 -18.89 -6.13 -13.65
N LEU A 198 -19.77 -6.05 -12.66
CA LEU A 198 -19.95 -4.84 -11.84
C LEU A 198 -18.68 -4.52 -11.04
N ALA A 199 -18.10 -5.53 -10.38
CA ALA A 199 -16.86 -5.38 -9.64
C ALA A 199 -15.71 -4.88 -10.54
N ASP A 200 -15.54 -5.47 -11.72
CA ASP A 200 -14.51 -5.07 -12.68
C ASP A 200 -14.69 -3.60 -13.12
N GLN A 201 -15.92 -3.19 -13.43
CA GLN A 201 -16.24 -1.81 -13.80
C GLN A 201 -15.98 -0.83 -12.65
N GLN A 202 -16.37 -1.16 -11.42
CA GLN A 202 -16.16 -0.30 -10.26
C GLN A 202 -14.67 -0.14 -9.93
N VAL A 203 -13.91 -1.25 -9.92
CA VAL A 203 -12.47 -1.21 -9.62
C VAL A 203 -11.71 -0.44 -10.71
N LYS A 204 -12.01 -0.69 -11.99
CA LYS A 204 -11.41 0.08 -13.09
C LYS A 204 -11.83 1.55 -13.07
N GLY A 205 -13.08 1.85 -12.72
CA GLY A 205 -13.59 3.22 -12.57
C GLY A 205 -12.84 3.98 -11.47
N LEU A 206 -12.66 3.37 -10.29
CA LEU A 206 -11.88 3.93 -9.19
C LEU A 206 -10.42 4.16 -9.60
N ALA A 207 -9.82 3.18 -10.29
CA ALA A 207 -8.44 3.30 -10.74
C ALA A 207 -8.28 4.38 -11.83
N ALA A 208 -9.25 4.52 -12.75
CA ALA A 208 -9.27 5.59 -13.75
C ALA A 208 -9.46 6.98 -13.13
N MET A 209 -10.37 7.11 -12.16
CA MET A 209 -10.52 8.35 -11.39
C MET A 209 -9.24 8.68 -10.62
N GLY A 210 -8.61 7.67 -10.00
CA GLY A 210 -7.35 7.86 -9.29
C GLY A 210 -6.21 8.34 -10.20
N GLN A 211 -6.14 7.85 -11.45
CA GLN A 211 -5.22 8.36 -12.45
C GLN A 211 -5.56 9.80 -12.87
N MET A 212 -6.84 10.11 -13.04
CA MET A 212 -7.31 11.45 -13.40
C MET A 212 -6.95 12.49 -12.32
N PHE A 213 -7.12 12.15 -11.04
CA PHE A 213 -6.73 12.99 -9.91
C PHE A 213 -5.23 12.89 -9.56
N ARG A 214 -4.45 12.10 -10.33
CA ARG A 214 -3.01 11.85 -10.10
C ARG A 214 -2.69 11.29 -8.71
N ILE A 215 -3.64 10.61 -8.10
CA ILE A 215 -3.48 9.96 -6.78
C ILE A 215 -3.12 8.47 -6.90
N THR A 216 -3.27 7.86 -8.08
CA THR A 216 -2.86 6.48 -8.34
C THR A 216 -2.12 6.34 -9.67
N THR A 217 -1.13 5.44 -9.71
CA THR A 217 -0.52 4.96 -10.95
C THR A 217 -1.01 3.53 -11.23
N MET A 218 -1.30 3.21 -12.50
CA MET A 218 -1.50 1.81 -12.88
C MET A 218 -0.24 1.31 -13.56
N GLU A 219 0.35 0.29 -12.96
CA GLU A 219 1.44 -0.47 -13.56
C GLU A 219 0.86 -1.69 -14.26
N ASP A 220 1.00 -1.77 -15.58
CA ASP A 220 0.57 -2.94 -16.32
C ASP A 220 1.65 -4.03 -16.22
N LYS A 221 1.36 -5.13 -15.51
CA LYS A 221 2.28 -6.28 -15.38
C LYS A 221 2.33 -7.16 -16.64
N ARG A 222 1.79 -6.72 -17.78
CA ARG A 222 1.84 -7.39 -19.08
C ARG A 222 3.24 -7.51 -19.72
N HIS A 223 4.34 -7.31 -18.98
CA HIS A 223 5.71 -7.44 -19.48
C HIS A 223 6.53 -8.61 -18.92
N GLN A 224 5.96 -9.54 -18.14
CA GLN A 224 6.72 -10.71 -17.64
C GLN A 224 6.16 -12.10 -17.98
N GLN A 225 5.10 -12.20 -18.78
CA GLN A 225 4.80 -13.50 -19.41
C GLN A 225 5.63 -13.60 -20.68
N GLN A 226 6.83 -14.17 -20.53
CA GLN A 226 7.61 -14.71 -21.64
C GLN A 226 6.67 -15.53 -22.53
N SER A 227 6.40 -15.03 -23.73
CA SER A 227 5.86 -15.82 -24.82
C SER A 227 6.90 -16.89 -25.15
N ALA A 228 6.76 -18.06 -24.53
CA ALA A 228 7.40 -19.28 -25.00
C ALA A 228 6.76 -19.66 -26.34
N VAL A 229 7.17 -18.97 -27.41
CA VAL A 229 6.99 -19.45 -28.77
C VAL A 229 8.04 -20.54 -28.97
N ARG A 230 7.56 -21.78 -29.07
CA ARG A 230 8.35 -22.95 -29.42
C ARG A 230 8.72 -22.84 -30.90
N GLU A 231 9.83 -22.19 -31.22
CA GLU A 231 10.41 -22.22 -32.58
C GLU A 231 11.19 -23.53 -32.78
N ARG A 232 10.79 -24.32 -33.78
CA ARG A 232 11.59 -25.44 -34.29
C ARG A 232 12.75 -24.88 -35.14
N PRO A 233 13.93 -25.50 -35.15
CA PRO A 233 15.02 -25.06 -36.01
C PRO A 233 14.79 -25.55 -37.44
N GLY A 234 14.78 -24.62 -38.40
CA GLY A 234 14.68 -24.93 -39.82
C GLY A 234 14.60 -23.67 -40.66
N ASP A 235 15.70 -23.41 -41.37
CA ASP A 235 15.82 -22.57 -42.57
C ASP A 235 15.85 -21.05 -42.40
N ALA A 236 17.09 -20.56 -42.35
CA ALA A 236 17.48 -19.20 -42.66
C ALA A 236 17.27 -18.93 -44.16
N GLU A 237 16.50 -17.91 -44.52
CA GLU A 237 16.95 -16.88 -45.47
C GLU A 237 15.92 -15.74 -45.65
N ARG A 238 16.47 -14.52 -45.74
CA ARG A 238 16.02 -13.45 -46.65
C ARG A 238 15.07 -12.35 -46.10
N THR A 239 15.70 -11.18 -45.94
CA THR A 239 15.21 -9.80 -46.16
C THR A 239 14.39 -9.08 -45.08
N GLU A 240 15.13 -8.45 -44.17
CA GLU A 240 14.66 -7.39 -43.28
C GLU A 240 14.51 -6.06 -44.05
N LYS A 241 13.27 -5.71 -44.42
CA LYS A 241 12.89 -4.34 -44.81
C LYS A 241 12.55 -3.55 -43.56
N CYS A 242 13.51 -2.79 -43.04
CA CYS A 242 13.28 -1.73 -42.06
C CYS A 242 12.26 -0.72 -42.59
N ARG A 243 11.00 -0.81 -42.14
CA ARG A 243 9.96 0.19 -42.41
C ARG A 243 9.64 0.93 -41.12
N CYS A 244 10.38 2.00 -40.86
CA CYS A 244 10.11 2.94 -39.78
C CYS A 244 9.02 3.92 -40.26
N LYS A 245 7.78 3.77 -39.77
CA LYS A 245 6.69 4.71 -39.99
C LYS A 245 6.54 5.63 -38.77
N THR A 246 6.74 6.93 -39.00
CA THR A 246 6.10 8.07 -38.32
C THR A 246 6.15 8.15 -36.78
N LEU A 247 7.10 8.93 -36.25
CA LEU A 247 6.88 10.08 -35.34
C LEU A 247 8.21 10.82 -35.07
N PRO A 248 8.24 12.16 -34.96
CA PRO A 248 9.47 12.94 -34.96
C PRO A 248 9.95 13.20 -33.53
N ARG A 249 10.97 12.48 -33.06
CA ARG A 249 11.93 12.90 -32.00
C ARG A 249 12.93 11.78 -31.71
N CYS A 250 13.81 11.53 -32.67
CA CYS A 250 15.02 10.72 -32.49
C CYS A 250 16.12 11.27 -33.42
N LEU A 251 16.41 12.56 -33.28
CA LEU A 251 17.67 13.14 -33.73
C LEU A 251 18.54 13.29 -32.48
N VAL A 252 19.84 13.00 -32.63
CA VAL A 252 20.90 13.03 -31.61
C VAL A 252 21.11 11.73 -30.82
N TRP A 253 21.34 10.60 -31.52
CA TRP A 253 22.35 9.58 -31.12
C TRP A 253 22.53 8.41 -32.12
N LYS A 254 22.72 8.69 -33.42
CA LYS A 254 23.11 7.67 -34.42
C LYS A 254 24.15 8.19 -35.41
N ARG A 255 25.32 8.57 -34.90
CA ARG A 255 26.56 8.70 -35.68
C ARG A 255 27.70 8.13 -34.86
N LEU A 256 27.86 6.81 -34.86
CA LEU A 256 29.10 6.05 -34.67
C LEU A 256 28.69 4.57 -34.65
N ARG A 257 29.44 3.68 -35.32
CA ARG A 257 29.18 2.23 -35.51
C ARG A 257 28.26 1.82 -36.67
N CYS A 258 28.56 2.30 -37.89
CA CYS A 258 28.25 1.53 -39.10
C CYS A 258 29.31 1.73 -40.21
N ARG A 259 30.56 1.99 -39.83
CA ARG A 259 31.64 2.34 -40.76
C ARG A 259 32.97 1.66 -40.43
N THR A 260 32.95 0.35 -40.19
CA THR A 260 34.16 -0.49 -40.06
C THR A 260 33.80 -1.96 -40.36
N ALA A 261 33.34 -2.24 -41.58
CA ALA A 261 33.22 -3.61 -42.10
C ALA A 261 33.22 -3.62 -43.64
N ARG A 262 34.05 -2.75 -44.26
CA ARG A 262 34.23 -2.72 -45.71
C ARG A 262 35.71 -2.48 -46.04
N ALA A 263 36.56 -3.36 -45.52
CA ALA A 263 38.00 -3.43 -45.85
C ALA A 263 38.59 -4.79 -45.45
N ALA A 264 38.05 -5.89 -46.00
CA ALA A 264 38.72 -7.19 -46.05
C ALA A 264 37.98 -8.07 -47.07
N GLY A 265 38.64 -8.45 -48.16
CA GLY A 265 38.11 -9.41 -49.15
C GLY A 265 38.03 -8.87 -50.59
N ARG A 266 39.18 -8.74 -51.27
CA ARG A 266 39.26 -8.85 -52.73
C ARG A 266 39.80 -10.24 -53.07
N PRO A 267 39.23 -10.98 -54.04
CA PRO A 267 39.76 -12.28 -54.45
C PRO A 267 40.91 -12.11 -55.46
N ALA A 268 41.91 -12.98 -55.34
CA ALA A 268 43.01 -13.13 -56.29
C ALA A 268 42.60 -14.09 -57.43
N ALA A 269 42.87 -13.70 -58.68
CA ALA A 269 42.75 -14.55 -59.85
C ALA A 269 44.14 -14.87 -60.41
N ALA A 270 44.35 -16.14 -60.78
CA ALA A 270 45.60 -16.72 -61.26
C ALA A 270 45.85 -16.45 -62.75
N GLY A 271 47.13 -16.37 -63.13
CA GLY A 271 47.59 -16.42 -64.53
C GLY A 271 49.00 -15.84 -64.75
N ARG A 272 50.03 -16.71 -64.74
CA ARG A 272 51.39 -16.50 -65.31
C ARG A 272 51.46 -17.27 -66.66
N PRO A 273 52.52 -17.19 -67.50
CA PRO A 273 53.83 -16.48 -67.38
C PRO A 273 54.28 -15.74 -68.69
N ALA A 274 55.56 -15.30 -68.67
CA ALA A 274 56.46 -14.93 -69.78
C ALA A 274 56.42 -13.48 -70.27
N ALA A 275 57.49 -12.84 -70.74
CA ALA A 275 58.95 -12.86 -70.55
C ALA A 275 59.51 -11.77 -71.49
N ALA A 276 60.74 -11.32 -71.22
CA ALA A 276 61.68 -10.65 -72.13
C ALA A 276 61.54 -9.15 -72.40
N GLY A 277 62.68 -8.47 -72.31
CA GLY A 277 62.95 -7.15 -72.88
C GLY A 277 63.59 -6.18 -71.92
#